data_AF-A0A3N5PEJ6-F1
#
_entry.id   AF-A0A3N5PEJ6-F1
#
_cell.length_a   1.000
_cell.length_b   1.000
_cell.length_c   1.000
_cell.angle_alpha   90.00
_cell.angle_beta   90.00
_cell.angle_gamma   90.00
#
_symmetry.space_group_name_H-M   'P 1'
#
loop_
_entity.id
_entity.type
_entity.pdbx_description
1 polymer ?
#
loop_
_entity_poly.entity_id
_entity_poly.type
_entity_poly.pdbx_seq_one_letter_code
_entity_poly.pdbx_strand_id
1 'polypeptide(L)' 'MGILVWLVLLIGVLLTLAYRRTDLRTSTIVLGALLVAYLLFGDGGFLWNTLLIALFVLFALLNVEAIRRDNVTR' A
#
# COMPACT_ATOMS: atom_id res chain seq x y z
N MET A 1 -13.54 -13.62 -8.14
CA MET A 1 -12.31 -13.99 -7.40
C MET A 1 -12.59 -13.80 -5.92
N GLY A 2 -12.27 -14.78 -5.06
CA GLY A 2 -12.61 -14.70 -3.63
C GLY A 2 -11.71 -13.73 -2.84
N ILE A 3 -12.27 -13.08 -1.82
CA ILE A 3 -11.57 -12.09 -0.97
C ILE A 3 -10.28 -12.63 -0.33
N LEU A 4 -10.21 -13.95 -0.10
CA LEU A 4 -9.05 -14.64 0.47
C LEU A 4 -7.79 -14.50 -0.38
N VAL A 5 -7.92 -14.55 -1.71
CA VAL A 5 -6.76 -14.40 -2.62
C VAL A 5 -6.15 -13.02 -2.47
N TRP A 6 -7.00 -11.99 -2.44
CA TRP A 6 -6.58 -10.62 -2.25
C TRP A 6 -5.96 -10.38 -0.88
N LEU A 7 -6.50 -11.00 0.17
CA LEU A 7 -5.97 -10.89 1.53
C LEU A 7 -4.55 -11.48 1.63
N VAL A 8 -4.34 -12.66 1.04
CA VAL A 8 -3.02 -13.31 0.97
C VAL A 8 -2.03 -12.45 0.17
N LEU A 9 -2.46 -11.88 -0.97
CA LEU A 9 -1.61 -10.98 -1.75
C LEU A 9 -1.24 -9.72 -0.97
N LEU A 10 -2.19 -9.12 -0.25
CA LEU A 10 -1.96 -7.91 0.53
C LEU A 10 -0.95 -8.16 1.66
N ILE A 11 -1.15 -9.22 2.44
CA ILE A 11 -0.22 -9.62 3.51
C ILE A 11 1.14 -10.03 2.95
N GLY A 12 1.15 -10.82 1.87
CA GLY A 12 2.39 -11.28 1.23
C GLY A 12 3.23 -10.12 0.70
N VAL A 13 2.61 -9.14 0.04
CA VAL A 13 3.29 -7.93 -0.44
C VAL A 13 3.81 -7.10 0.73
N LEU A 14 3.01 -6.89 1.79
CA LEU A 14 3.46 -6.18 2.99
C LEU A 14 4.68 -6.85 3.63
N LEU A 15 4.63 -8.16 3.84
CA LEU A 15 5.72 -8.93 4.45
C LEU A 15 6.97 -8.91 3.57
N THR A 16 6.80 -9.06 2.25
CA THR A 16 7.94 -9.07 1.32
C THR A 16 8.61 -7.70 1.27
N LEU A 17 7.83 -6.61 1.29
CA LEU A 17 8.32 -5.23 1.33
C LEU A 17 8.93 -4.86 2.68
N ALA A 18 8.46 -5.45 3.78
CA ALA A 18 9.05 -5.26 5.11
C ALA A 18 10.37 -6.04 5.26
N TYR A 19 10.45 -7.22 4.65
CA TYR A 19 11.60 -8.11 4.76
C TYR A 19 12.76 -7.68 3.85
N ARG A 20 12.46 -7.32 2.59
CA ARG A 20 13.44 -6.64 1.74
C ARG A 20 13.51 -5.19 2.20
N ARG A 21 14.69 -4.69 2.57
CA ARG A 21 14.94 -3.24 2.77
C ARG A 21 14.81 -2.49 1.44
N THR A 22 13.62 -2.52 0.86
CA THR A 22 13.31 -1.99 -0.46
C THR A 22 13.11 -0.49 -0.35
N ASP A 23 13.58 0.26 -1.34
CA ASP A 23 13.40 1.70 -1.37
C ASP A 23 11.92 2.10 -1.23
N LEU A 24 11.66 3.15 -0.44
CA LEU A 24 10.30 3.62 -0.14
C LEU A 24 9.47 3.90 -1.41
N ARG A 25 10.12 4.39 -2.47
CA ARG A 25 9.49 4.59 -3.78
C ARG A 25 8.95 3.28 -4.36
N THR A 26 9.77 2.24 -4.37
CA THR A 26 9.41 0.92 -4.90
C THR A 26 8.26 0.32 -4.11
N SER A 27 8.30 0.41 -2.77
CA SER A 27 7.23 -0.07 -1.90
C SER A 27 5.89 0.63 -2.18
N THR A 28 5.92 1.95 -2.40
CA THR A 28 4.72 2.76 -2.66
C THR A 28 4.13 2.43 -4.04
N ILE A 29 4.97 2.27 -5.07
CA ILE A 29 4.52 1.90 -6.42
C ILE A 29 3.90 0.50 -6.41
N VAL A 30 4.55 -0.47 -5.77
CA VAL A 30 4.06 -1.86 -5.70
C VAL A 30 2.72 -1.92 -4.95
N LEU A 31 2.60 -1.25 -3.80
CA LEU A 31 1.35 -1.21 -3.04
C LEU A 31 0.24 -0.48 -3.81
N GLY A 32 0.57 0.62 -4.51
CA GLY A 32 -0.39 1.35 -5.33
C GLY A 32 -0.90 0.51 -6.50
N ALA A 33 -0.02 -0.20 -7.19
CA ALA A 33 -0.40 -1.12 -8.28
C ALA A 33 -1.28 -2.26 -7.76
N LEU A 34 -0.96 -2.82 -6.59
CA LEU A 34 -1.77 -3.86 -5.95
C LEU A 34 -3.16 -3.34 -5.56
N LEU A 35 -3.24 -2.11 -5.03
CA LEU A 35 -4.51 -1.48 -4.68
C LEU A 35 -5.39 -1.24 -5.92
N VAL A 36 -4.81 -0.74 -7.01
CA VAL A 36 -5.54 -0.54 -8.27
C VAL A 36 -6.04 -1.87 -8.81
N ALA A 37 -5.21 -2.92 -8.78
CA ALA A 37 -5.64 -4.25 -9.16
C ALA A 37 -6.79 -4.76 -8.27
N TYR A 38 -6.73 -4.51 -6.96
CA TYR A 38 -7.81 -4.84 -6.03
C TYR A 38 -9.10 -4.08 -6.34
N LEU A 39 -9.03 -2.80 -6.68
CA LEU A 39 -10.20 -1.99 -7.02
C LEU A 39 -10.88 -2.43 -8.32
N LEU A 40 -10.12 -2.98 -9.28
CA LEU A 40 -10.65 -3.43 -10.57
C LEU A 40 -11.22 -4.85 -10.54
N PHE A 41 -10.62 -5.75 -9.76
CA PHE A 41 -10.91 -7.18 -9.77
C PHE A 41 -11.40 -7.73 -8.42
N GLY A 42 -11.34 -6.93 -7.36
CA GLY A 42 -11.78 -7.28 -6.03
C GLY A 42 -13.28 -7.02 -5.85
N ASP A 43 -13.96 -7.99 -5.25
CA ASP A 43 -15.36 -7.88 -4.87
C ASP A 43 -15.49 -7.27 -3.47
N GLY A 44 -14.81 -6.15 -3.26
CA GLY A 44 -14.79 -5.41 -2.00
C GLY A 44 -15.96 -4.45 -1.92
N GLY A 45 -16.67 -4.43 -0.79
CA GLY A 45 -17.73 -3.44 -0.56
C GLY A 45 -17.20 -2.00 -0.56
N PHE A 46 -18.08 -1.04 -0.85
CA PHE A 46 -17.72 0.39 -0.97
C PHE A 46 -16.94 0.94 0.25
N LEU A 47 -17.40 0.61 1.47
CA LEU A 47 -16.75 1.03 2.71
C LEU A 47 -15.32 0.47 2.84
N TRP A 48 -15.14 -0.80 2.45
CA TRP A 48 -13.84 -1.47 2.51
C TRP A 48 -12.86 -0.88 1.50
N ASN A 49 -13.31 -0.61 0.28
CA ASN A 49 -12.49 0.02 -0.75
C ASN A 49 -12.06 1.43 -0.33
N THR A 50 -12.96 2.20 0.26
CA THR A 50 -12.66 3.55 0.78
C THR A 50 -11.61 3.49 1.89
N LEU A 51 -11.73 2.54 2.81
CA LEU A 51 -10.77 2.32 3.89
C LEU A 51 -9.37 1.97 3.35
N LEU A 52 -9.29 1.08 2.37
CA LEU A 52 -8.01 0.70 1.75
C LEU A 52 -7.34 1.88 1.03
N ILE A 53 -8.12 2.70 0.32
CA ILE A 53 -7.62 3.92 -0.32
C ILE A 53 -7.10 4.90 0.73
N ALA A 54 -7.85 5.13 1.82
CA ALA A 54 -7.43 6.02 2.89
C ALA A 54 -6.11 5.58 3.55
N LEU A 55 -5.97 4.28 3.83
CA LEU A 55 -4.73 3.69 4.35
C LEU A 55 -3.56 3.86 3.39
N PHE A 56 -3.77 3.62 2.10
CA PHE A 56 -2.74 3.81 1.09
C PHE A 56 -2.31 5.27 0.97
N VAL A 57 -3.25 6.22 0.99
CA VAL A 57 -2.94 7.66 0.97
C VAL A 57 -2.11 8.06 2.19
N LEU A 58 -2.49 7.59 3.38
CA LEU A 58 -1.71 7.83 4.60
C LEU A 58 -0.28 7.29 4.49
N PHE A 59 -0.15 6.06 4.00
CA PHE A 59 1.16 5.44 3.79
C PHE A 59 1.99 6.16 2.73
N ALA A 60 1.37 6.57 1.62
CA ALA A 60 2.02 7.33 0.56
C ALA A 60 2.51 8.69 1.08
N LEU A 61 1.70 9.41 1.86
CA LEU A 61 2.09 10.67 2.48
C LEU A 61 3.32 10.52 3.38
N LEU A 62 3.36 9.47 4.21
CA LEU A 62 4.52 9.17 5.05
C LEU A 62 5.78 8.83 4.23
N ASN A 63 5.60 8.24 3.04
CA ASN A 63 6.69 7.88 2.15
C ASN A 63 7.15 9.02 1.21
N VAL A 64 6.40 10.11 1.08
CA VAL A 64 6.82 11.26 0.28
C VAL A 64 8.03 11.90 0.96
N GLU A 65 9.15 11.88 0.24
CA GLU A 65 10.46 12.36 0.65
C GLU A 65 10.47 13.83 1.12
N ALA A 66 9.45 14.61 0.73
CA ALA A 66 9.24 15.98 1.18
C ALA A 66 8.96 16.10 2.70
N ILE A 67 8.32 15.10 3.33
CA ILE A 67 8.12 15.10 4.80
C ILE A 67 9.32 14.49 5.52
N ARG A 68 9.99 13.51 4.88
CA ARG A 68 11.11 12.79 5.48
C ARG A 68 12.35 13.66 5.68
N ARG A 69 12.61 14.63 4.79
CA ARG A 69 13.78 15.52 4.91
C ARG A 69 13.61 16.62 5.96
N ASP A 70 12.40 17.11 6.20
CA ASP A 70 12.17 18.21 7.14
C ASP A 70 12.22 17.76 8.62
N ASN A 71 11.99 16.48 8.90
CA ASN A 71 11.91 15.96 10.28
C ASN A 71 13.08 15.05 10.71
N VAL A 72 14.00 14.65 9.82
CA VAL A 72 15.11 13.73 10.17
C VAL A 72 16.47 14.43 10.28
N THR A 73 16.61 15.63 9.71
CA THR A 73 17.82 16.46 9.87
C THR A 73 17.49 17.71 10.67
N ARG A 74 17.41 17.56 11.99
CA ARG A 74 17.63 18.66 12.93
C ARG A 74 18.56 18.20 14.05
#